data_AF-A0A918F5M8-F1
#
_entry.id   AF-A0A918F5M8-F1
#
_cell.length_a   1.000
_cell.length_b   1.000
_cell.length_c   1.000
_cell.angle_alpha   90.00
_cell.angle_beta   90.00
_cell.angle_gamma   90.00
#
_symmetry.space_group_name_H-M   'P 1'
#
loop_
_entity.id
_entity.type
_entity.pdbx_description
1 polymer ?
#
loop_
_entity_poly.entity_id
_entity_poly.type
_entity_poly.pdbx_seq_one_letter_code
_entity_poly.pdbx_strand_id
1 'polypeptide(L)'
;MKKLLLLSLIALASCAPALQTVQQEQGSLVQVGPSILLKNPGPGPMTGDPSRVGDGPNIAVFGSADLSLDAPCYLRKVGTWACPVTDVPENQQYRVNIMTGSVSGASVTFYRAGRSLPIYLELSR
;
A
#
# COMPACT_ATOMS: atom_id res chain seq x y z
N MET A 1 22.44 -24.79 43.01
CA MET A 1 22.81 -24.51 41.59
C MET A 1 21.52 -24.34 40.78
N LYS A 2 20.94 -23.14 40.70
CA LYS A 2 19.65 -22.88 40.02
C LYS A 2 19.38 -21.36 39.86
N LYS A 3 20.32 -20.59 39.30
CA LYS A 3 20.13 -19.14 39.07
C LYS A 3 20.70 -18.60 37.74
N LEU A 4 21.18 -19.46 36.83
CA LEU A 4 21.88 -19.03 35.62
C LEU A 4 21.09 -19.17 34.31
N LEU A 5 19.82 -19.58 34.35
CA LEU A 5 19.04 -19.85 33.13
C LEU A 5 18.07 -18.73 32.70
N LEU A 6 17.92 -17.65 33.48
CA LEU A 6 16.95 -16.57 33.16
C LEU A 6 17.54 -15.34 32.45
N LEU A 7 18.86 -15.23 32.33
CA LEU A 7 19.50 -14.02 31.75
C LEU A 7 19.63 -14.04 30.22
N SER A 8 19.46 -15.20 29.58
CA SER A 8 19.63 -15.36 28.12
C SER A 8 18.37 -15.07 27.29
N LEU A 9 17.20 -14.90 27.91
CA LEU A 9 15.93 -14.66 27.19
C LEU A 9 15.59 -13.17 26.98
N ILE A 10 16.26 -12.24 27.66
CA ILE A 10 15.96 -10.80 27.58
C ILE A 10 16.73 -10.11 26.43
N ALA A 11 17.81 -10.72 25.93
CA ALA A 11 18.66 -10.13 24.90
C ALA A 11 18.10 -10.23 23.45
N LEU A 12 17.03 -11.00 23.22
CA LEU A 12 16.44 -11.20 21.88
C LEU A 12 15.21 -10.33 21.60
N ALA A 13 14.68 -9.60 22.59
CA ALA A 13 13.47 -8.80 22.43
C ALA A 13 13.71 -7.34 21.99
N SER A 14 14.95 -6.85 21.98
CA SER A 14 15.24 -5.42 21.73
C SER A 14 15.29 -5.01 20.26
N CYS A 15 15.20 -5.94 19.31
CA CYS A 15 15.26 -5.62 17.87
C CYS A 15 13.89 -5.57 17.17
N ALA A 16 12.78 -5.86 17.88
CA ALA A 16 11.44 -5.83 17.30
C ALA A 16 10.88 -4.43 16.94
N PRO A 17 11.17 -3.33 17.67
CA PRO A 17 10.50 -2.04 17.43
C PRO A 17 10.88 -1.39 16.10
N ALA A 18 12.14 -1.52 15.67
CA ALA A 18 12.65 -0.83 14.48
C ALA A 18 12.11 -1.40 13.16
N LEU A 19 11.77 -2.69 13.13
CA LEU A 19 11.16 -3.32 11.96
C LEU A 19 9.70 -2.90 11.78
N GLN A 20 8.97 -2.71 12.89
CA GLN A 20 7.56 -2.29 12.85
C GLN A 20 7.40 -0.83 12.42
N THR A 21 8.28 0.08 12.87
CA THR A 21 8.24 1.49 12.47
C THR A 21 8.54 1.67 10.97
N VAL A 22 9.58 1.00 10.46
CA VAL A 22 9.94 1.06 9.03
C VAL A 22 8.86 0.45 8.13
N GLN A 23 8.09 -0.52 8.62
CA GLN A 23 6.97 -1.10 7.87
C GLN A 23 5.72 -0.18 7.90
N GLN A 24 5.47 0.50 9.03
CA GLN A 24 4.36 1.44 9.15
C GLN A 24 4.55 2.67 8.24
N GLU A 25 5.76 3.22 8.12
CA GLU A 25 6.02 4.41 7.29
C GLU A 25 5.90 4.17 5.78
N GLN A 26 5.93 2.92 5.31
CA GLN A 26 5.89 2.62 3.88
C GLN A 26 4.54 2.96 3.27
N GLY A 27 3.46 2.74 3.99
CA GLY A 27 2.09 2.85 3.48
C GLY A 27 1.29 1.58 3.70
N SER A 28 -0.01 1.65 3.45
CA SER A 28 -0.88 0.47 3.50
C SER A 28 -1.91 0.50 2.38
N LEU A 29 -2.15 -0.64 1.76
CA LEU A 29 -3.29 -0.85 0.86
C LEU A 29 -4.29 -1.75 1.59
N VAL A 30 -5.46 -1.21 1.92
CA VAL A 30 -6.47 -1.91 2.74
C VAL A 30 -7.85 -1.77 2.14
N GLN A 31 -8.72 -2.75 2.39
CA GLN A 31 -10.12 -2.62 2.08
C GLN A 31 -10.91 -2.22 3.34
N VAL A 32 -11.77 -1.20 3.21
CA VAL A 32 -12.67 -0.73 4.26
C VAL A 32 -14.07 -0.63 3.67
N GLY A 33 -14.92 -1.61 3.99
CA GLY A 33 -16.26 -1.73 3.39
C GLY A 33 -16.19 -1.79 1.86
N PRO A 34 -16.95 -0.95 1.13
CA PRO A 34 -16.91 -0.89 -0.33
C PRO A 34 -15.76 0.00 -0.86
N SER A 35 -14.69 0.25 -0.10
CA SER A 35 -13.58 1.09 -0.56
C SER A 35 -12.24 0.37 -0.46
N ILE A 36 -11.38 0.58 -1.44
CA ILE A 36 -9.94 0.29 -1.36
C ILE A 36 -9.23 1.61 -0.99
N LEU A 37 -8.38 1.58 0.02
CA LEU A 37 -7.64 2.72 0.54
C LEU A 37 -6.15 2.50 0.43
N LEU A 38 -5.47 3.42 -0.26
CA LEU A 38 -4.04 3.60 -0.17
C LEU A 38 -3.75 4.71 0.85
N LYS A 39 -3.12 4.36 1.96
CA LYS A 39 -2.80 5.31 3.04
C LYS A 39 -1.31 5.66 3.03
N ASN A 40 -1.00 6.93 3.18
CA ASN A 40 0.35 7.45 3.36
C ASN A 40 0.58 7.96 4.79
N PRO A 41 1.18 7.16 5.68
CA PRO A 41 1.51 7.57 7.06
C PRO A 41 2.94 8.08 7.23
N GLY A 42 3.80 7.93 6.22
CA GLY A 42 5.23 8.22 6.30
C GLY A 42 5.57 9.61 5.75
N PRO A 43 6.80 10.10 6.00
CA PRO A 43 7.21 11.42 5.58
C PRO A 43 7.20 11.55 4.05
N GLY A 44 6.66 12.67 3.57
CA GLY A 44 6.60 13.03 2.15
C GLY A 44 5.53 12.29 1.32
N PRO A 45 5.32 12.72 0.06
CA PRO A 45 4.31 12.15 -0.82
C PRO A 45 4.70 10.76 -1.33
N MET A 46 3.69 9.91 -1.57
CA MET A 46 3.83 8.75 -2.46
C MET A 46 3.68 9.23 -3.90
N THR A 47 4.69 8.96 -4.73
CA THR A 47 4.72 9.37 -6.14
C THR A 47 4.85 8.15 -7.06
N GLY A 48 4.87 8.38 -8.37
CA GLY A 48 5.20 7.39 -9.38
C GLY A 48 6.71 7.35 -9.66
N ASP A 49 7.08 6.79 -10.81
CA ASP A 49 8.46 6.67 -11.24
C ASP A 49 9.16 8.04 -11.25
N PRO A 50 10.23 8.24 -10.45
CA PRO A 50 10.92 9.53 -10.37
C PRO A 50 11.58 9.96 -11.69
N SER A 51 11.79 9.03 -12.63
CA SER A 51 12.27 9.37 -13.98
C SER A 51 11.18 9.99 -14.88
N ARG A 52 9.92 9.96 -14.44
CA ARG A 52 8.76 10.45 -15.19
C ARG A 52 8.05 11.55 -14.41
N VAL A 53 8.23 12.80 -14.84
CA VAL A 53 7.63 13.97 -14.18
C VAL A 53 6.10 13.86 -14.17
N GLY A 54 5.50 14.01 -12.98
CA GLY A 54 4.05 13.94 -12.80
C GLY A 54 3.46 12.53 -12.75
N ASP A 55 4.30 11.48 -12.77
CA ASP A 55 3.84 10.12 -12.52
C ASP A 55 3.49 9.94 -11.04
N GLY A 56 2.41 9.22 -10.77
CA GLY A 56 1.96 8.92 -9.42
C GLY A 56 1.82 7.42 -9.14
N PRO A 57 1.33 7.06 -7.95
CA PRO A 57 1.08 5.67 -7.59
C PRO A 57 0.19 4.96 -8.61
N ASN A 58 0.59 3.75 -9.01
CA ASN A 58 -0.16 2.95 -9.96
C ASN A 58 -0.96 1.88 -9.22
N ILE A 59 -2.26 2.11 -8.99
CA ILE A 59 -3.14 1.14 -8.35
C ILE A 59 -3.76 0.23 -9.41
N ALA A 60 -3.62 -1.08 -9.24
CA ALA A 60 -4.35 -2.09 -10.00
C ALA A 60 -5.39 -2.76 -9.11
N VAL A 61 -6.65 -2.80 -9.55
CA VAL A 61 -7.75 -3.46 -8.86
C VAL A 61 -8.17 -4.68 -9.67
N PHE A 62 -8.34 -5.81 -9.00
CA PHE A 62 -8.74 -7.07 -9.60
C PHE A 62 -10.14 -7.44 -9.12
N GLY A 63 -10.99 -7.97 -10.01
CA GLY A 63 -12.36 -8.29 -9.66
C GLY A 63 -13.20 -8.92 -10.76
N SER A 64 -14.50 -9.01 -10.49
CA SER A 64 -15.51 -9.56 -11.40
C SER A 64 -15.71 -8.67 -12.63
N ALA A 65 -16.23 -9.23 -13.73
CA ALA A 65 -16.39 -8.50 -15.00
C ALA A 65 -17.34 -7.29 -14.92
N ASP A 66 -18.25 -7.29 -13.95
CA ASP A 66 -19.21 -6.21 -13.65
C ASP A 66 -18.70 -5.21 -12.60
N LEU A 67 -17.41 -5.29 -12.22
CA LEU A 67 -16.81 -4.34 -11.29
C LEU A 67 -16.84 -2.93 -11.88
N SER A 68 -17.43 -2.01 -11.12
CA SER A 68 -17.42 -0.58 -11.41
C SER A 68 -16.83 0.16 -10.22
N LEU A 69 -16.00 1.17 -10.51
CA LEU A 69 -15.24 1.93 -9.52
C LEU A 69 -15.56 3.42 -9.65
N ASP A 70 -15.81 4.09 -8.53
CA ASP A 70 -15.97 5.53 -8.43
C ASP A 70 -14.60 6.18 -8.17
N ALA A 71 -13.79 6.16 -9.23
CA ALA A 71 -12.45 6.74 -9.35
C ALA A 71 -12.12 6.79 -10.86
N PRO A 72 -11.11 7.58 -11.30
CA PRO A 72 -10.70 7.67 -12.70
C PRO A 72 -9.99 6.39 -13.21
N CYS A 73 -10.57 5.22 -12.99
CA CYS A 73 -10.02 3.93 -13.37
C CYS A 73 -10.45 3.55 -14.78
N TYR A 74 -9.57 2.85 -15.50
CA TYR A 74 -9.88 2.29 -16.81
C TYR A 74 -9.62 0.78 -16.82
N LEU A 75 -10.39 0.06 -17.62
CA LEU A 75 -10.21 -1.38 -17.80
C LEU A 75 -8.92 -1.61 -18.58
N ARG A 76 -7.94 -2.29 -17.96
CA ARG A 76 -6.67 -2.64 -18.61
C ARG A 76 -6.76 -3.97 -19.35
N LYS A 77 -7.47 -4.93 -18.75
CA LYS A 77 -7.83 -6.24 -19.31
C LYS A 77 -9.05 -6.75 -18.54
N VAL A 78 -9.73 -7.77 -19.06
CA VAL A 78 -10.87 -8.39 -18.37
C VAL A 78 -10.48 -8.75 -16.93
N GLY A 79 -11.25 -8.26 -15.96
CA GLY A 79 -11.01 -8.48 -14.53
C GLY A 79 -9.86 -7.66 -13.92
N THR A 80 -9.32 -6.65 -14.61
CA THR A 80 -8.26 -5.77 -14.07
C THR A 80 -8.47 -4.31 -14.48
N TRP A 81 -8.57 -3.44 -13.48
CA TRP A 81 -8.69 -2.00 -13.63
C TRP A 81 -7.40 -1.32 -13.18
N ALA A 82 -6.94 -0.33 -13.94
CA ALA A 82 -5.85 0.54 -13.57
C ALA A 82 -6.42 1.89 -13.13
N CYS A 83 -6.08 2.32 -11.93
CA CYS A 83 -6.49 3.59 -11.33
C CYS A 83 -5.26 4.49 -11.20
N PRO A 84 -5.06 5.45 -12.12
CA PRO A 84 -3.98 6.41 -12.02
C PRO A 84 -4.21 7.33 -10.82
N VAL A 85 -3.16 7.52 -10.05
CA VAL A 85 -3.09 8.49 -8.95
C VAL A 85 -2.04 9.52 -9.33
N THR A 86 -2.22 10.80 -8.98
CA THR A 86 -1.20 11.84 -9.22
C THR A 86 -0.10 11.79 -8.16
N ASP A 87 -0.50 11.89 -6.90
CA ASP A 87 0.32 11.61 -5.73
C ASP A 87 -0.61 11.26 -4.55
N VAL A 88 -0.03 10.76 -3.46
CA VAL A 88 -0.72 10.70 -2.17
C VAL A 88 0.11 11.49 -1.18
N PRO A 89 -0.29 12.72 -0.81
CA PRO A 89 0.45 13.54 0.12
C PRO A 89 0.66 12.86 1.48
N GLU A 90 1.63 13.35 2.25
CA GLU A 90 1.89 12.90 3.60
C GLU A 90 0.62 13.01 4.48
N ASN A 91 0.37 12.00 5.29
CA ASN A 91 -0.81 11.87 6.16
C ASN A 91 -2.16 11.91 5.45
N GLN A 92 -2.19 11.67 4.14
CA GLN A 92 -3.39 11.55 3.33
C GLN A 92 -3.65 10.11 2.89
N GLN A 93 -4.84 9.90 2.33
CA GLN A 93 -5.21 8.62 1.72
C GLN A 93 -5.89 8.85 0.36
N TYR A 94 -5.63 7.95 -0.58
CA TYR A 94 -6.38 7.85 -1.81
C TYR A 94 -7.42 6.73 -1.69
N ARG A 95 -8.63 7.00 -2.17
CA ARG A 95 -9.79 6.11 -2.05
C ARG A 95 -10.31 5.75 -3.41
N VAL A 96 -10.53 4.44 -3.62
CA VAL A 96 -11.27 3.90 -4.75
C VAL A 96 -12.54 3.25 -4.20
N ASN A 97 -13.70 3.79 -4.54
CA ASN A 97 -14.99 3.23 -4.13
C ASN A 97 -15.45 2.17 -5.14
N ILE A 98 -16.03 1.09 -4.63
CA ILE A 98 -16.64 0.00 -5.39
C ILE A 98 -18.13 0.32 -5.52
N MET A 99 -18.60 0.51 -6.74
CA MET A 99 -19.99 0.84 -7.03
C MET A 99 -20.83 -0.41 -7.27
N THR A 100 -20.28 -1.36 -8.02
CA THR A 100 -20.92 -2.65 -8.36
C THR A 100 -19.86 -3.75 -8.45
N GLY A 101 -20.29 -5.01 -8.46
CA GLY A 101 -19.41 -6.15 -8.59
C GLY A 101 -18.60 -6.48 -7.33
N SER A 102 -17.54 -7.25 -7.50
CA SER A 102 -16.70 -7.75 -6.40
C SER A 102 -15.22 -7.57 -6.71
N VAL A 103 -14.47 -7.19 -5.69
CA VAL A 103 -13.01 -7.10 -5.73
C VAL A 103 -12.42 -8.40 -5.21
N SER A 104 -11.52 -9.01 -5.98
CA SER A 104 -10.74 -10.19 -5.58
C SER A 104 -9.37 -9.82 -5.00
N GLY A 105 -8.86 -8.62 -5.32
CA GLY A 105 -7.62 -8.09 -4.74
C GLY A 105 -7.27 -6.73 -5.30
N ALA A 106 -6.19 -6.14 -4.80
CA ALA A 106 -5.62 -4.94 -5.38
C ALA A 106 -4.10 -4.91 -5.15
N SER A 107 -3.39 -4.12 -5.93
CA SER A 107 -1.98 -3.85 -5.72
C SER A 107 -1.65 -2.41 -6.06
N VAL A 108 -0.57 -1.89 -5.51
CA VAL A 108 -0.04 -0.59 -5.88
C VAL A 108 1.49 -0.63 -5.95
N THR A 109 2.03 0.08 -6.93
CA THR A 109 3.45 0.42 -7.00
C THR A 109 3.63 1.92 -6.91
N PHE A 110 4.54 2.38 -6.04
CA PHE A 110 4.86 3.79 -5.86
C PHE A 110 6.31 4.00 -5.42
N TYR A 111 6.73 5.25 -5.39
CA TYR A 111 8.04 5.70 -4.94
C TYR A 111 7.90 6.73 -3.82
N ARG A 112 9.03 7.01 -3.17
CA ARG A 112 9.19 8.09 -2.19
C ARG A 112 10.51 8.81 -2.44
N ALA A 113 10.57 10.07 -2.04
CA ALA A 113 11.82 10.83 -2.05
C ALA A 113 12.92 10.09 -1.27
N GLY A 114 14.13 10.04 -1.83
CA GLY A 114 15.27 9.35 -1.23
C GLY A 114 15.28 7.83 -1.41
N ARG A 115 14.29 7.23 -2.09
CA ARG A 115 14.30 5.81 -2.47
C ARG A 115 14.44 5.64 -3.98
N SER A 116 15.42 4.83 -4.39
CA SER A 116 15.63 4.44 -5.79
C SER A 116 14.83 3.21 -6.22
N LEU A 117 14.30 2.45 -5.26
CA LEU A 117 13.52 1.25 -5.52
C LEU A 117 12.02 1.51 -5.30
N PRO A 118 11.15 0.93 -6.15
CA PRO A 118 9.71 1.01 -5.95
C PRO A 118 9.29 0.27 -4.68
N ILE A 119 8.23 0.77 -4.07
CA ILE A 119 7.52 0.10 -2.99
C ILE A 119 6.29 -0.55 -3.59
N TYR A 120 6.10 -1.83 -3.27
CA TYR A 120 4.95 -2.62 -3.70
C TYR A 120 4.09 -2.94 -2.48
N LEU A 121 2.78 -2.68 -2.59
CA LEU A 121 1.79 -3.12 -1.61
C LEU A 121 0.70 -3.93 -2.30
N GLU A 122 0.21 -4.91 -1.58
CA GLU A 122 -0.81 -5.85 -2.03
C GLU A 122 -1.96 -5.86 -1.03
N LEU A 123 -3.17 -5.95 -1.56
CA LEU A 123 -4.37 -6.32 -0.84
C LEU A 123 -4.72 -7.76 -1.24
N SER A 124 -4.26 -8.70 -0.43
CA SER A 124 -4.61 -10.12 -0.50
C SER A 124 -5.93 -10.33 0.27
N ARG A 125 -6.90 -10.99 -0.35
CA ARG A 125 -8.11 -11.47 0.35
C ARG A 125 -8.00 -12.96 0.64
#